data_AF-A0A9D5LLV7-F1
#
_entry.id   AF-A0A9D5LLV7-F1
#
_cell.length_a   1.000
_cell.length_b   1.000
_cell.length_c   1.000
_cell.angle_alpha   90.00
_cell.angle_beta   90.00
_cell.angle_gamma   90.00
#
_symmetry.space_group_name_H-M   'P 1'
#
loop_
_entity.id
_entity.type
_entity.pdbx_description
1 polymer ?
#
loop_
_entity_poly.entity_id
_entity_poly.type
_entity_poly.pdbx_seq_one_letter_code
_entity_poly.pdbx_strand_id
1 'polypeptide(L)'
;MKEKESELLKGLSRDDGMRVPEGYFADFADRMQSMLPEQPWESEANGTRVMPRTMWQKIRPYVYMAAMFMGVWCMMKMMDLMRPSADNIYPSMSPALAEAMNDDSFMNDYYISDVDETDILDQLYDEGFTTASLIPSL
;
A
#
# COMPACT_ATOMS: atom_id res chain seq x y z
N MET A 1 24.75 2.98 93.89
CA MET A 1 23.90 3.88 93.08
C MET A 1 23.63 3.36 91.66
N LYS A 2 24.49 2.52 91.05
CA LYS A 2 24.31 1.97 89.69
C LYS A 2 23.11 1.03 89.49
N GLU A 3 22.66 0.32 90.52
CA GLU A 3 21.60 -0.69 90.37
C GLU A 3 20.23 -0.08 90.08
N LYS A 4 19.89 1.05 90.71
CA LYS A 4 18.58 1.71 90.53
C LYS A 4 18.38 2.29 89.13
N GLU A 5 19.45 2.79 88.50
CA GLU A 5 19.40 3.29 87.11
C GLU A 5 19.17 2.14 86.11
N SER A 6 19.72 0.95 86.38
CA SER A 6 19.55 -0.22 85.52
C SER A 6 18.13 -0.81 85.55
N GLU A 7 17.43 -0.71 86.69
CA GLU A 7 16.03 -1.14 86.81
C GLU A 7 15.07 -0.17 86.10
N LEU A 8 15.31 1.13 86.20
CA LEU A 8 14.51 2.14 85.49
C LEU A 8 14.65 2.02 83.97
N LEU A 9 15.85 1.71 83.47
CA LEU A 9 16.11 1.50 82.05
C LEU A 9 15.53 0.18 81.50
N LYS A 10 15.29 -0.83 82.36
CA LYS A 10 14.65 -2.10 81.95
C LYS A 10 13.14 -1.99 81.76
N GLY A 11 12.48 -1.10 82.50
CA GLY A 11 11.04 -0.82 82.34
C GLY A 11 10.73 0.08 81.14
N LEU A 12 11.72 0.83 80.66
CA LEU A 12 11.65 1.65 79.46
C LEU A 12 12.01 0.78 78.24
N SER A 13 11.14 -0.18 77.91
CA SER A 13 11.23 -0.87 76.62
C SER A 13 11.36 0.19 75.53
N ARG A 14 12.41 0.10 74.69
CA ARG A 14 12.67 0.94 73.50
C ARG A 14 11.65 0.68 72.38
N ASP A 15 10.41 0.51 72.79
CA ASP A 15 9.22 0.27 72.00
C ASP A 15 8.33 1.50 72.20
N ASP A 16 8.92 2.65 71.91
CA ASP A 16 8.45 4.03 72.17
C ASP A 16 7.19 4.37 71.34
N GLY A 17 6.46 3.37 70.84
CA GLY A 17 5.45 3.49 69.79
C GLY A 17 6.01 3.93 68.44
N MET A 18 7.32 4.23 68.36
CA MET A 18 8.03 4.71 67.17
C MET A 18 8.53 3.56 66.27
N ARG A 19 8.06 2.33 66.47
CA ARG A 19 8.35 1.21 65.58
C ARG A 19 7.17 0.97 64.65
N VAL A 20 7.47 1.00 63.36
CA VAL A 20 6.49 0.75 62.32
C VAL A 20 6.04 -0.72 62.42
N PRO A 21 4.73 -1.04 62.24
CA PRO A 21 4.26 -2.41 62.22
C PRO A 21 5.03 -3.28 61.22
N GLU A 22 5.26 -4.55 61.59
CA GLU A 22 5.90 -5.53 60.71
C GLU A 22 5.15 -5.61 59.37
N GLY A 23 5.87 -5.43 58.27
CA GLY A 23 5.29 -5.46 56.91
C GLY A 23 4.69 -4.16 56.39
N TYR A 24 4.63 -3.06 57.16
CA TYR A 24 4.10 -1.77 56.66
C TYR A 24 4.77 -1.29 55.38
N PHE A 25 6.10 -1.37 55.30
CA PHE A 25 6.84 -0.95 54.11
C PHE A 25 6.71 -1.91 52.93
N ALA A 26 6.35 -3.17 53.19
CA ALA A 26 6.05 -4.13 52.12
C ALA A 26 4.76 -3.74 51.40
N ASP A 27 3.72 -3.36 52.16
CA ASP A 27 2.42 -2.96 51.62
C ASP A 27 2.34 -1.45 51.29
N PHE A 28 3.34 -0.65 51.66
CA PHE A 28 3.31 0.81 51.50
C PHE A 28 3.23 1.22 50.03
N ALA A 29 4.00 0.56 49.17
CA ALA A 29 4.02 0.87 47.73
C ALA A 29 2.66 0.57 47.08
N ASP A 30 2.06 -0.58 47.40
CA ASP A 30 0.75 -1.00 46.89
C ASP A 30 -0.36 -0.05 47.39
N ARG A 31 -0.32 0.31 48.69
CA ARG A 31 -1.24 1.28 49.27
C ARG A 31 -1.08 2.65 48.64
N MET A 32 0.15 3.11 48.42
CA MET A 32 0.44 4.38 47.77
C MET A 32 -0.13 4.40 46.35
N GLN A 33 0.13 3.37 45.55
CA GLN A 33 -0.41 3.24 44.20
C GLN A 33 -1.94 3.19 44.20
N SER A 34 -2.57 2.47 45.14
CA SER A 34 -4.03 2.40 45.24
C SER A 34 -4.69 3.72 45.68
N MET A 35 -3.94 4.60 46.35
CA MET A 35 -4.39 5.92 46.79
C MET A 35 -4.13 7.03 45.75
N LEU A 36 -3.38 6.75 44.68
CA LEU A 36 -3.24 7.70 43.59
C LEU A 36 -4.60 7.82 42.89
N PRO A 37 -5.21 9.03 42.85
CA PRO A 37 -6.45 9.22 42.12
C PRO A 37 -6.19 8.93 40.64
N GLU A 38 -7.08 8.16 40.00
CA GLU A 38 -7.02 7.93 38.56
C GLU A 38 -7.02 9.27 37.85
N GLN A 39 -5.88 9.59 37.24
CA GLN A 39 -5.74 10.86 36.56
C GLN A 39 -6.58 10.81 35.27
N PRO A 40 -7.22 11.92 34.88
CA PRO A 40 -8.08 11.94 33.69
C PRO A 40 -7.34 11.57 32.40
N TRP A 41 -6.00 11.66 32.37
CA TRP A 41 -5.20 11.20 31.24
C TRP A 41 -4.92 9.69 31.24
N GLU A 42 -5.04 8.98 32.36
CA GLU A 42 -4.82 7.53 32.44
C GLU A 42 -6.03 6.75 31.89
N SER A 43 -7.23 7.30 32.08
CA SER A 43 -8.44 6.84 31.40
C SER A 43 -8.41 7.14 29.88
N GLU A 44 -7.74 8.22 29.47
CA GLU A 44 -7.47 8.52 28.05
C GLU A 44 -6.29 7.73 27.45
N ALA A 45 -5.35 7.25 28.27
CA ALA A 45 -4.15 6.53 27.82
C ALA A 45 -4.40 5.02 27.64
N ASN A 46 -5.23 4.39 28.48
CA ASN A 46 -5.56 2.96 28.36
C ASN A 46 -6.67 2.68 27.35
N GLY A 47 -7.53 3.65 27.10
CA GLY A 47 -8.37 3.65 25.92
C GLY A 47 -7.66 4.45 24.86
N THR A 48 -6.84 3.81 24.00
CA THR A 48 -6.64 4.34 22.65
C THR A 48 -8.01 4.80 22.20
N ARG A 49 -8.23 6.12 22.20
CA ARG A 49 -9.51 6.69 21.79
C ARG A 49 -9.51 6.41 20.31
N VAL A 50 -9.98 5.21 19.95
CA VAL A 50 -10.51 4.89 18.64
C VAL A 50 -11.75 5.76 18.58
N MET A 51 -11.54 7.07 18.46
CA MET A 51 -12.54 7.98 17.96
C MET A 51 -13.03 7.24 16.72
N PRO A 52 -14.32 6.85 16.67
CA PRO A 52 -14.81 6.06 15.56
C PRO A 52 -14.44 6.86 14.33
N ARG A 53 -13.49 6.33 13.54
CA ARG A 53 -12.93 7.05 12.39
C ARG A 53 -14.12 7.54 11.60
N THR A 54 -14.32 8.85 11.58
CA THR A 54 -15.53 9.44 11.00
C THR A 54 -15.60 8.90 9.58
N MET A 55 -16.79 8.52 9.10
CA MET A 55 -16.89 7.88 7.77
C MET A 55 -16.19 8.72 6.67
N TRP A 56 -16.16 10.04 6.86
CA TRP A 56 -15.38 10.98 6.06
C TRP A 56 -13.86 10.74 6.04
N GLN A 57 -13.24 10.39 7.18
CA GLN A 57 -11.81 10.02 7.25
C GLN A 57 -11.51 8.75 6.45
N LYS A 58 -12.45 7.81 6.38
CA LYS A 58 -12.33 6.62 5.54
C LYS A 58 -12.51 6.97 4.06
N ILE A 59 -13.43 7.88 3.72
CA ILE A 59 -13.76 8.26 2.34
C ILE A 59 -12.71 9.20 1.71
N ARG A 60 -12.10 10.08 2.49
CA ARG A 60 -11.08 11.04 2.04
C ARG A 60 -9.99 10.44 1.13
N PRO A 61 -9.32 9.33 1.48
CA PRO A 61 -8.32 8.72 0.59
C PRO A 61 -8.93 8.19 -0.72
N TYR A 62 -10.14 7.61 -0.68
CA TYR A 62 -10.80 7.11 -1.90
C TYR A 62 -11.19 8.25 -2.86
N VAL A 63 -11.57 9.42 -2.34
CA VAL A 63 -11.86 10.59 -3.18
C VAL A 63 -10.62 11.07 -3.92
N TYR A 64 -9.45 11.09 -3.26
CA TYR A 64 -8.19 11.42 -3.93
C TYR A 64 -7.84 10.41 -5.03
N MET A 65 -8.00 9.10 -4.75
CA MET A 65 -7.77 8.06 -5.75
C MET A 65 -8.76 8.19 -6.92
N ALA A 66 -10.04 8.39 -6.64
CA ALA A 66 -11.08 8.60 -7.64
C ALA A 66 -10.79 9.81 -8.54
N ALA A 67 -10.27 10.91 -7.96
CA ALA A 67 -9.87 12.08 -8.74
C ALA A 67 -8.70 11.78 -9.70
N MET A 68 -7.70 11.01 -9.26
CA MET A 68 -6.59 10.57 -10.12
C MET A 68 -7.09 9.66 -11.25
N PHE A 69 -7.95 8.69 -10.95
CA PHE A 69 -8.57 7.82 -11.94
C PHE A 69 -9.45 8.59 -12.93
N MET A 70 -10.26 9.54 -12.45
CA MET A 70 -11.06 10.41 -13.31
C MET A 70 -10.20 11.29 -14.21
N GLY A 71 -9.04 11.78 -13.75
CA GLY A 71 -8.11 12.53 -14.59
C GLY A 71 -7.61 11.73 -15.78
N VAL A 72 -7.11 10.51 -15.53
CA VAL A 72 -6.64 9.60 -16.60
C VAL A 72 -7.79 9.15 -17.50
N TRP A 73 -8.94 8.81 -16.92
CA TRP A 73 -10.14 8.42 -17.67
C TRP A 73 -10.67 9.56 -18.55
N CYS A 74 -10.68 10.79 -18.03
CA CYS A 74 -11.06 11.97 -18.78
C CYS A 74 -10.12 12.21 -19.95
N MET A 75 -8.79 12.11 -19.75
CA MET A 75 -7.82 12.19 -20.84
C MET A 75 -8.08 11.10 -21.89
N MET A 76 -8.30 9.86 -21.46
CA MET A 76 -8.63 8.74 -22.35
C MET A 76 -9.92 9.02 -23.14
N LYS A 77 -10.97 9.51 -22.47
CA LYS A 77 -12.26 9.83 -23.10
C LYS A 77 -12.19 11.04 -24.02
N MET A 78 -11.37 12.03 -23.69
CA MET A 78 -11.12 13.18 -24.54
C MET A 78 -10.39 12.75 -25.82
N MET A 79 -9.39 11.86 -25.69
CA MET A 79 -8.75 11.22 -26.84
C MET A 79 -9.71 10.31 -27.62
N ASP A 80 -10.61 9.57 -26.97
CA ASP A 80 -11.63 8.73 -27.61
C ASP A 80 -12.64 9.58 -28.40
N LEU A 81 -13.04 10.73 -27.85
CA LEU A 81 -13.95 11.67 -28.51
C LEU A 81 -13.28 12.45 -29.65
N MET A 82 -11.96 12.72 -29.55
CA MET A 82 -11.18 13.41 -30.60
C MET A 82 -10.57 12.46 -31.61
N ARG A 83 -10.39 11.18 -31.26
CA ARG A 83 -10.06 10.14 -32.24
C ARG A 83 -11.28 9.98 -33.12
N PRO A 84 -11.16 10.11 -34.45
CA PRO A 84 -12.20 9.57 -35.31
C PRO A 84 -12.37 8.10 -34.90
N SER A 85 -13.60 7.70 -34.58
CA SER A 85 -13.98 6.39 -34.00
C SER A 85 -13.06 5.28 -34.48
N ALA A 86 -12.63 4.38 -33.58
CA ALA A 86 -11.74 3.25 -33.88
C ALA A 86 -12.26 2.26 -34.95
N ASP A 87 -13.46 2.47 -35.48
CA ASP A 87 -13.88 1.94 -36.79
C ASP A 87 -13.03 2.48 -37.96
N ASN A 88 -12.21 3.51 -37.72
CA ASN A 88 -11.33 4.20 -38.66
C ASN A 88 -9.86 4.12 -38.22
N ILE A 89 -9.43 3.02 -37.60
CA ILE A 89 -7.97 2.73 -37.53
C ILE A 89 -7.44 2.32 -38.92
N TYR A 90 -8.33 2.05 -39.88
CA TYR A 90 -8.08 2.23 -41.31
C TYR A 90 -8.84 3.46 -41.84
N PRO A 91 -8.40 4.70 -41.57
CA PRO A 91 -9.17 5.89 -41.92
C PRO A 91 -9.11 6.26 -43.41
N SER A 92 -8.46 5.48 -44.27
CA SER A 92 -8.22 5.90 -45.65
C SER A 92 -7.92 4.78 -46.65
N MET A 93 -8.46 3.58 -46.46
CA MET A 93 -8.50 2.64 -47.59
C MET A 93 -9.61 3.10 -48.53
N SER A 94 -9.31 4.12 -49.34
CA SER A 94 -10.15 4.44 -50.50
C SER A 94 -10.33 3.15 -51.32
N PRO A 95 -11.45 2.96 -52.03
CA PRO A 95 -11.62 1.78 -52.88
C PRO A 95 -10.43 1.57 -53.84
N ALA A 96 -9.78 2.65 -54.27
CA ALA A 96 -8.55 2.61 -55.06
C ALA A 96 -7.33 2.03 -54.30
N LEU A 97 -7.20 2.29 -52.99
CA LEU A 97 -6.12 1.73 -52.16
C LEU A 97 -6.40 0.27 -51.81
N ALA A 98 -7.68 -0.09 -51.62
CA ALA A 98 -8.10 -1.49 -51.46
C ALA A 98 -7.82 -2.29 -52.74
N GLU A 99 -8.11 -1.72 -53.89
CA GLU A 99 -7.81 -2.31 -55.19
C GLU A 99 -6.30 -2.42 -55.42
N ALA A 100 -5.53 -1.38 -55.10
CA ALA A 100 -4.08 -1.39 -55.21
C ALA A 100 -3.40 -2.39 -54.26
N MET A 101 -3.94 -2.61 -53.06
CA MET A 101 -3.44 -3.66 -52.15
C MET A 101 -3.84 -5.09 -52.59
N ASN A 102 -4.89 -5.25 -53.41
CA ASN A 102 -5.23 -6.53 -54.02
C ASN A 102 -4.50 -6.76 -55.35
N ASP A 103 -3.81 -5.76 -55.87
CA ASP A 103 -2.96 -5.89 -57.05
C ASP A 103 -1.53 -6.28 -56.63
N ASP A 104 -1.19 -7.54 -56.86
CA ASP A 104 0.12 -8.11 -56.53
C ASP A 104 1.28 -7.34 -57.18
N SER A 105 1.07 -6.73 -58.36
CA SER A 105 2.13 -6.00 -59.07
C SER A 105 2.47 -4.68 -58.38
N PHE A 106 1.46 -3.95 -57.91
CA PHE A 106 1.62 -2.69 -57.20
C PHE A 106 2.24 -2.90 -55.81
N MET A 107 1.79 -3.92 -55.09
CA MET A 107 2.33 -4.25 -53.76
C MET A 107 3.79 -4.71 -53.84
N ASN A 108 4.16 -5.48 -54.87
CA ASN A 108 5.53 -5.95 -55.02
C ASN A 108 6.52 -4.82 -55.31
N ASP A 109 6.17 -3.90 -56.21
CA ASP A 109 7.08 -2.86 -56.69
C ASP A 109 7.32 -1.74 -55.65
N TYR A 110 6.32 -1.41 -54.83
CA TYR A 110 6.37 -0.27 -53.91
C TYR A 110 6.46 -0.62 -52.42
N TYR A 111 5.98 -1.79 -52.01
CA TYR A 111 5.92 -2.15 -50.58
C TYR A 111 6.82 -3.32 -50.23
N ILE A 112 6.88 -4.35 -51.07
CA ILE A 112 7.68 -5.54 -50.79
C ILE A 112 9.16 -5.32 -51.10
N SER A 113 9.49 -4.50 -52.11
CA SER A 113 10.88 -4.17 -52.47
C SER A 113 11.66 -3.41 -51.39
N ASP A 114 10.95 -2.62 -50.57
CA ASP A 114 11.53 -1.84 -49.45
C ASP A 114 11.60 -2.64 -48.13
N VAL A 115 11.00 -3.83 -48.08
CA VAL A 115 11.04 -4.72 -46.90
C VAL A 115 12.21 -5.70 -47.06
N ASP A 116 13.09 -5.76 -46.06
CA ASP A 116 14.22 -6.67 -46.10
C ASP A 116 13.77 -8.11 -45.88
N GLU A 117 14.25 -9.03 -46.73
CA GLU A 117 13.90 -10.45 -46.65
C GLU A 117 14.30 -11.07 -45.31
N THR A 118 15.32 -10.54 -44.63
CA THR A 118 15.76 -11.05 -43.32
C THR A 118 14.78 -10.71 -42.21
N ASP A 119 14.14 -9.54 -42.25
CA ASP A 119 13.10 -9.16 -41.29
C ASP A 119 11.87 -10.06 -41.41
N ILE A 120 11.50 -10.45 -42.65
CA ILE A 120 10.41 -11.40 -42.90
C ILE A 120 10.76 -12.78 -42.34
N LEU A 121 12.00 -13.24 -42.54
CA LEU A 121 12.45 -14.53 -42.02
C LEU A 121 12.52 -14.57 -40.50
N ASP A 122 12.96 -13.49 -39.86
CA ASP A 122 12.99 -13.37 -38.40
C ASP A 122 11.58 -13.38 -37.80
N GLN A 123 10.64 -12.64 -38.40
CA GLN A 123 9.23 -12.65 -37.97
C GLN A 123 8.60 -14.05 -38.12
N LEU A 124 8.90 -14.74 -39.22
CA LEU A 124 8.40 -16.08 -39.49
C LEU A 124 9.00 -17.12 -38.51
N TYR A 125 10.27 -16.94 -38.14
CA TYR A 125 10.93 -17.73 -37.10
C TYR A 125 10.30 -17.51 -35.71
N ASP A 126 9.97 -16.26 -35.35
CA ASP A 126 9.28 -15.92 -34.10
C ASP A 126 7.86 -16.50 -34.05
N GLU A 127 7.17 -16.61 -35.19
CA GLU A 127 5.88 -17.30 -35.31
C GLU A 127 6.00 -18.84 -35.31
N GLY A 128 7.22 -19.37 -35.26
CA GLY A 128 7.53 -20.80 -35.12
C GLY A 128 7.69 -21.57 -36.43
N PHE A 129 7.75 -20.87 -37.58
CA PHE A 129 8.05 -21.49 -38.87
C PHE A 129 9.56 -21.57 -39.07
N THR A 130 10.03 -22.74 -39.50
CA THR A 130 11.47 -22.95 -39.76
C THR A 130 11.74 -22.94 -41.26
N THR A 131 12.92 -22.52 -41.67
CA THR A 131 13.33 -22.53 -43.09
C THR A 131 13.19 -23.93 -43.72
N ALA A 132 13.37 -24.99 -42.92
CA ALA A 132 13.15 -26.38 -43.34
C ALA A 132 11.69 -26.70 -43.68
N SER A 133 10.72 -26.02 -43.07
CA SER A 133 9.28 -26.22 -43.34
C SER A 133 8.77 -25.47 -44.57
N LEU A 134 9.55 -24.53 -45.11
CA LEU A 134 9.19 -23.68 -46.25
C LEU A 134 9.76 -24.19 -47.58
N ILE A 135 10.70 -25.14 -47.53
CA ILE A 135 11.20 -25.82 -48.72
C ILE A 135 10.25 -26.99 -49.01
N PRO A 136 9.56 -27.03 -50.16
CA PRO A 136 8.74 -28.17 -50.53
C PRO A 136 9.64 -29.41 -50.60
N SER A 137 9.23 -30.51 -49.99
CA SER A 137 9.94 -31.79 -50.09
C SER A 137 10.09 -32.17 -51.56
N LEU A 138 11.33 -32.23 -52.06
CA LEU A 138 11.68 -32.87 -53.33
C LEU A 138 11.43 -34.38 -53.26
#